data_AF-K2ENU7-F1
#
_entry.id   AF-K2ENU7-F1
#
_cell.length_a   1.000
_cell.length_b   1.000
_cell.length_c   1.000
_cell.angle_alpha   90.00
_cell.angle_beta   90.00
_cell.angle_gamma   90.00
#
_symmetry.space_group_name_H-M   'P 1'
#
loop_
_entity.id
_entity.type
_entity.pdbx_description
1 polymer ?
#
loop_
_entity_poly.entity_id
_entity_poly.type
_entity_poly.pdbx_seq_one_letter_code
_entity_poly.pdbx_strand_id
1 'polypeptide(L)'
;MFISSNSWKNLDVIKSNLRIDKNKKIILSISRLTEEKNIIFLAKEVAKVLKNNPEAVFILGGEGYLKDKLVKIVNEAKVSERVFFVGLIEKT
;
A
#
# COMPACT_ATOMS: atom_id res chain seq x y z
N MET A 1 -13.26 0.07 -9.52
CA MET A 1 -13.97 1.23 -8.93
C MET A 1 -12.99 2.39 -8.96
N PHE A 2 -13.13 3.30 -9.93
CA PHE A 2 -12.23 4.44 -10.09
C PHE A 2 -12.73 5.57 -9.20
N ILE A 3 -11.87 6.05 -8.30
CA ILE A 3 -12.20 7.12 -7.36
C ILE A 3 -11.95 8.45 -8.08
N SER A 4 -12.99 9.26 -8.26
CA SER A 4 -12.90 10.59 -8.88
C SER A 4 -11.99 11.53 -8.09
N SER A 5 -11.21 12.34 -8.81
CA SER A 5 -10.01 13.11 -8.43
C SER A 5 -10.12 14.14 -7.29
N ASN A 6 -11.23 14.28 -6.57
CA ASN A 6 -11.42 15.34 -5.55
C ASN A 6 -11.32 14.89 -4.08
N SER A 7 -11.07 13.61 -3.79
CA SER A 7 -11.20 13.03 -2.44
C SER A 7 -9.89 12.89 -1.64
N TRP A 8 -8.73 13.29 -2.16
CA TRP A 8 -7.42 12.99 -1.55
C TRP A 8 -6.92 14.00 -0.51
N LYS A 9 -7.77 14.92 -0.01
CA LYS A 9 -7.36 15.96 0.94
C LYS A 9 -7.45 15.56 2.42
N ASN A 10 -8.02 14.39 2.73
CA ASN A 10 -8.30 13.98 4.12
C ASN A 10 -7.95 12.50 4.35
N LEU A 11 -7.16 12.23 5.40
CA LEU A 11 -6.77 10.88 5.81
C LEU A 11 -7.96 9.99 6.16
N ASP A 12 -9.01 10.54 6.77
CA ASP A 12 -10.23 9.81 7.09
C ASP A 12 -10.97 9.35 5.83
N VAL A 13 -10.93 10.14 4.76
CA VAL A 13 -11.54 9.79 3.48
C VAL A 13 -10.75 8.66 2.82
N ILE A 14 -9.41 8.73 2.85
CA ILE A 14 -8.55 7.65 2.33
C ILE A 14 -8.81 6.35 3.11
N LYS A 15 -8.85 6.42 4.43
CA LYS A 15 -9.13 5.28 5.30
C LYS A 15 -10.51 4.68 5.01
N SER A 16 -11.54 5.51 4.91
CA SER A 16 -12.90 5.07 4.57
C SER A 16 -12.97 4.36 3.21
N ASN A 17 -12.39 4.96 2.17
CA ASN A 17 -12.40 4.41 0.80
C ASN A 17 -11.69 3.05 0.70
N LEU A 18 -10.63 2.87 1.48
CA LEU A 18 -9.87 1.62 1.55
C LEU A 18 -10.37 0.65 2.63
N ARG A 19 -11.46 0.99 3.34
CA ARG A 19 -12.01 0.21 4.46
C ARG A 19 -10.98 -0.07 5.56
N ILE A 20 -10.16 0.92 5.87
CA ILE A 20 -9.14 0.89 6.93
C ILE A 20 -9.74 1.54 8.19
N ASP A 21 -9.64 0.88 9.34
CA ASP A 21 -10.11 1.46 10.60
C ASP A 21 -9.35 2.75 10.96
N LYS A 22 -10.06 3.68 11.61
CA LYS A 22 -9.50 4.99 12.00
C LYS A 22 -8.23 4.89 12.84
N ASN A 23 -8.11 3.86 13.68
CA ASN A 23 -6.98 3.69 14.59
C ASN A 23 -5.75 3.06 13.92
N LYS A 24 -5.88 2.52 12.70
CA LYS A 24 -4.74 1.91 11.99
C LYS A 24 -3.72 2.97 11.61
N LYS A 25 -2.45 2.60 11.77
CA LYS A 25 -1.27 3.34 11.32
C LYS A 25 -0.96 2.95 9.88
N ILE A 26 -0.77 3.96 9.03
CA ILE A 26 -0.48 3.77 7.61
C ILE A 26 1.03 3.89 7.40
N ILE A 27 1.62 2.85 6.82
CA ILE A 27 2.90 2.92 6.14
C ILE A 27 2.58 3.22 4.68
N LEU A 28 3.16 4.27 4.11
CA LEU A 28 2.88 4.70 2.74
C LEU A 28 4.18 4.69 1.92
N SER A 29 4.11 4.13 0.72
CA SER A 29 5.17 4.27 -0.29
C SER A 29 4.55 4.71 -1.61
N ILE A 30 5.08 5.79 -2.21
CA ILE A 30 4.65 6.31 -3.52
C ILE A 30 5.87 6.31 -4.44
N SER A 31 5.96 5.34 -5.34
CA SER A 31 7.07 5.23 -6.29
C SER A 31 6.74 4.28 -7.44
N ARG A 32 7.54 4.30 -8.53
CA ARG A 32 7.46 3.25 -9.56
C ARG A 32 7.74 1.89 -8.93
N LEU A 33 6.97 0.87 -9.32
CA LEU A 33 7.17 -0.51 -8.84
C LEU A 33 8.25 -1.19 -9.69
N THR A 34 9.48 -0.70 -9.55
CA THR A 34 10.66 -1.07 -10.35
C THR A 34 11.88 -1.31 -9.44
N GLU A 35 12.92 -1.96 -9.97
CA GLU A 35 14.09 -2.35 -9.18
C GLU A 35 14.88 -1.16 -8.62
N GLU A 36 14.96 -0.06 -9.37
CA GLU A 36 15.65 1.19 -8.97
C GLU A 36 15.07 1.84 -7.70
N LYS A 37 13.86 1.43 -7.28
CA LYS A 37 13.19 1.89 -6.05
C LYS A 37 13.35 0.92 -4.89
N ASN A 38 14.06 -0.19 -5.10
CA ASN A 38 14.27 -1.24 -4.12
C ASN A 38 12.96 -1.72 -3.44
N ILE A 39 11.87 -1.73 -4.20
CA ILE A 39 10.52 -1.93 -3.68
C ILE A 39 10.29 -3.35 -3.15
N ILE A 40 11.04 -4.32 -3.67
CA ILE A 40 11.03 -5.71 -3.18
C ILE A 40 11.55 -5.78 -1.74
N PHE A 41 12.68 -5.10 -1.46
CA PHE A 41 13.24 -5.04 -0.10
C PHE A 41 12.25 -4.37 0.84
N LEU A 42 11.70 -3.21 0.44
CA LEU A 42 10.71 -2.49 1.25
C LEU A 42 9.50 -3.37 1.59
N ALA A 43 8.93 -4.06 0.59
CA ALA A 43 7.77 -4.93 0.83
C ALA A 43 8.08 -6.09 1.78
N LYS A 44 9.28 -6.69 1.70
CA LYS A 44 9.70 -7.74 2.63
C LYS A 44 9.84 -7.22 4.06
N GLU A 45 10.47 -6.06 4.26
CA GLU A 45 10.64 -5.49 5.59
C GLU A 45 9.31 -5.00 6.19
N VAL A 46 8.47 -4.35 5.39
CA VAL A 46 7.14 -3.94 5.84
C VAL A 46 6.28 -5.16 6.17
N ALA A 47 6.37 -6.26 5.42
CA ALA A 47 5.65 -7.49 5.77
C ALA A 47 6.03 -8.02 7.16
N LYS A 48 7.31 -7.92 7.56
CA LYS A 48 7.74 -8.26 8.94
C LYS A 48 7.13 -7.31 9.97
N VAL A 49 7.10 -6.00 9.68
CA VAL A 49 6.45 -5.01 10.55
C VAL A 49 4.97 -5.34 10.72
N LEU A 50 4.26 -5.64 9.65
CA LEU A 50 2.84 -5.99 9.69
C LEU A 50 2.58 -7.22 10.56
N LYS A 51 3.44 -8.25 10.52
CA LYS A 51 3.29 -9.43 11.38
C LYS A 51 3.31 -9.10 12.88
N ASN A 52 4.14 -8.15 13.28
CA ASN A 52 4.30 -7.79 14.70
C ASN A 52 3.42 -6.61 15.14
N ASN A 53 2.78 -5.91 14.19
CA ASN A 53 2.00 -4.71 14.44
C ASN A 53 0.61 -4.86 13.78
N PRO A 54 -0.40 -5.38 14.51
CA PRO A 54 -1.75 -5.57 13.96
C PRO A 54 -2.44 -4.24 13.63
N GLU A 55 -2.00 -3.15 14.26
CA GLU A 55 -2.49 -1.80 13.98
C GLU A 55 -1.87 -1.15 12.74
N ALA A 56 -0.90 -1.79 12.08
CA ALA A 56 -0.29 -1.25 10.87
C ALA A 56 -0.96 -1.81 9.60
N VAL A 57 -1.03 -0.96 8.59
CA VAL A 57 -1.38 -1.28 7.19
C VAL A 57 -0.34 -0.67 6.25
N PHE A 58 -0.22 -1.23 5.05
CA PHE A 58 0.72 -0.74 4.03
C PHE A 58 -0.02 -0.32 2.76
N ILE A 59 0.18 0.93 2.33
CA ILE A 59 -0.34 1.45 1.07
C ILE A 59 0.81 1.69 0.10
N LEU A 60 0.70 1.09 -1.09
CA LEU A 60 1.62 1.18 -2.21
C LEU A 60 0.96 1.94 -3.36
N GLY A 61 1.40 3.17 -3.58
CA GLY A 61 1.04 3.99 -4.73
C GLY A 61 2.11 3.93 -5.82
N GLY A 62 1.66 3.79 -7.07
CA GLY A 62 2.48 3.68 -8.27
C GLY A 62 2.25 2.37 -9.03
N GLU A 63 2.85 2.29 -10.21
CA GLU A 63 2.76 1.16 -11.13
C GLU A 63 4.15 0.73 -11.60
N GLY A 64 4.27 -0.48 -12.13
CA GLY A 64 5.53 -1.03 -12.64
C GLY A 64 5.55 -2.56 -12.73
N TYR A 65 6.54 -3.10 -13.43
CA TYR A 65 6.64 -4.52 -13.76
C TYR A 65 6.84 -5.44 -12.55
N LEU A 66 7.15 -4.91 -11.36
CA LEU A 66 7.32 -5.72 -10.15
C LEU A 66 6.01 -5.97 -9.37
N LYS A 67 4.87 -5.43 -9.80
CA LYS A 67 3.59 -5.53 -9.08
C LYS A 67 3.24 -6.97 -8.70
N ASP A 68 3.28 -7.90 -9.65
CA ASP A 68 2.93 -9.32 -9.40
C ASP A 68 3.88 -9.98 -8.40
N LYS A 69 5.17 -9.63 -8.46
CA LYS A 69 6.17 -10.10 -7.50
C LYS A 69 5.91 -9.56 -6.09
N LEU A 70 5.49 -8.31 -5.97
CA LEU A 70 5.09 -7.72 -4.68
C LEU A 70 3.84 -8.39 -4.12
N VAL A 71 2.83 -8.66 -4.95
CA VAL A 71 1.62 -9.41 -4.57
C VAL A 71 1.99 -10.80 -4.04
N LYS A 72 2.87 -11.51 -4.74
CA LYS A 72 3.37 -12.82 -4.28
C LYS A 72 4.05 -12.74 -2.91
N ILE A 73 4.92 -11.76 -2.68
CA ILE A 73 5.63 -11.56 -1.40
C ILE A 73 4.64 -11.36 -0.24
N VAL A 74 3.61 -10.52 -0.42
CA VAL A 74 2.67 -10.21 0.67
C VAL A 74 1.70 -11.36 0.95
N ASN A 75 1.36 -12.15 -0.08
CA ASN A 75 0.57 -13.38 0.06
C ASN A 75 1.37 -14.47 0.80
N GLU A 76 2.62 -14.72 0.40
CA GLU A 76 3.52 -15.67 1.07
C GLU A 76 3.77 -15.27 2.54
N ALA A 77 3.85 -13.97 2.81
CA ALA A 77 3.96 -13.45 4.16
C ALA A 77 2.66 -13.49 4.97
N LYS A 78 1.52 -13.85 4.36
CA LYS A 78 0.17 -13.87 4.97
C LYS A 78 -0.25 -12.52 5.57
N VAL A 79 0.07 -11.43 4.87
CA VAL A 79 -0.29 -10.04 5.29
C VAL A 79 -1.05 -9.27 4.22
N SER A 80 -1.42 -9.91 3.11
CA SER A 80 -2.02 -9.26 1.94
C SER A 80 -3.31 -8.49 2.24
N GLU A 81 -4.13 -8.94 3.20
CA GLU A 81 -5.34 -8.23 3.64
C GLU A 81 -5.07 -6.82 4.19
N ARG A 82 -3.81 -6.54 4.58
CA ARG A 82 -3.36 -5.26 5.11
C ARG A 82 -2.41 -4.52 4.17
N VAL A 83 -2.33 -4.95 2.91
CA VAL A 83 -1.53 -4.30 1.87
C VAL A 83 -2.43 -3.84 0.72
N PHE A 84 -2.38 -2.54 0.41
CA PHE A 84 -3.22 -1.91 -0.59
C PHE A 84 -2.38 -1.38 -1.75
N PHE A 85 -2.56 -1.95 -2.94
CA PHE A 85 -1.98 -1.45 -4.18
C PHE A 85 -2.95 -0.47 -4.83
N VAL A 86 -2.70 0.83 -4.71
CA VAL A 86 -3.65 1.88 -5.14
C VAL A 86 -3.39 2.42 -6.56
N GLY A 87 -2.32 1.96 -7.21
CA GLY A 87 -1.96 2.34 -8.57
C GLY A 87 -1.44 3.77 -8.69
N LEU A 88 -1.46 4.32 -9.92
CA LEU A 88 -1.03 5.69 -10.20
C LEU A 88 -1.88 6.70 -9.41
N ILE A 89 -1.21 7.60 -8.71
CA ILE A 89 -1.86 8.69 -7.98
C ILE A 89 -1.75 9.95 -8.84
N GLU A 90 -2.89 10.40 -9.34
CA GLU A 90 -2.96 11.64 -10.13
C GLU A 90 -2.94 12.85 -9.21
N LYS A 91 -2.18 13.87 -9.60
CA LYS A 91 -2.17 15.16 -8.91
C LYS A 91 -3.26 16.04 -9.50
N THR A 92 -4.29 16.32 -8.71
CA THR A 92 -5.33 17.30 -9.01
C THR A 92 -4.87 18.72 -8.68
#